data_AF-W1F961-F1
#
_entry.id   AF-W1F961-F1
#
_cell.length_a   1.000
_cell.length_b   1.000
_cell.length_c   1.000
_cell.angle_alpha   90.00
_cell.angle_beta   90.00
_cell.angle_gamma   90.00
#
_symmetry.space_group_name_H-M   'P 1'
#
loop_
_entity.id
_entity.type
_entity.pdbx_description
1 polymer ?
#
loop_
_entity_poly.entity_id
_entity_poly.type
_entity_poly.pdbx_seq_one_letter_code
_entity_poly.pdbx_strand_id
1 'polypeptide(L)'
;MSVPVANILPADGIDPQAAALIEPFAISAHAVRRAAIAPGEQVLVVGAGPIGLGAAAIAKADGAQVVVADTSPARREHVATRLELPVLDPSAEDFDAQLRAQFWWFAGAESDRRDR
;
A
#
# COMPACT_ATOMS: atom_id res chain seq x y z
N MET A 1 -0.68 29.41 -17.25
CA MET A 1 -0.34 28.92 -15.91
C MET A 1 1.16 29.14 -15.71
N SER A 2 1.62 29.57 -14.53
CA SER A 2 3.05 29.78 -14.23
C SER A 2 3.41 29.06 -12.93
N VAL A 3 4.66 28.60 -12.82
CA VAL A 3 5.20 27.93 -11.64
C VAL A 3 6.61 28.46 -11.33
N PRO A 4 7.04 28.51 -10.06
CA PRO A 4 8.41 28.87 -9.70
C PRO A 4 9.42 27.91 -10.32
N VAL A 5 10.54 28.44 -10.85
CA VAL A 5 11.60 27.61 -11.47
C VAL A 5 12.17 26.57 -10.49
N ALA A 6 12.20 26.88 -9.20
CA ALA A 6 12.65 25.97 -8.16
C ALA A 6 11.77 24.71 -8.00
N ASN A 7 10.54 24.71 -8.53
CA ASN A 7 9.64 23.57 -8.53
C ASN A 7 9.70 22.76 -9.84
N ILE A 8 10.55 23.17 -10.80
CA ILE A 8 10.74 22.47 -12.06
C ILE A 8 11.85 21.45 -11.89
N LEU A 9 11.52 20.17 -12.05
CA LEU A 9 12.47 19.08 -12.03
C LEU A 9 12.67 18.55 -13.46
N PRO A 10 13.91 18.34 -13.93
CA PRO A 10 14.15 17.69 -15.21
C PRO A 10 13.64 16.24 -15.18
N ALA A 11 13.00 15.82 -16.27
CA ALA A 11 12.39 14.50 -16.43
C ALA A 11 12.80 13.85 -17.77
N ASP A 12 14.00 14.17 -18.26
CA ASP A 12 14.50 13.67 -19.54
C ASP A 12 14.53 12.14 -19.57
N GLY A 13 14.02 11.55 -20.65
CA GLY A 13 13.97 10.09 -20.83
C GLY A 13 12.82 9.38 -20.10
N ILE A 14 11.95 10.10 -19.39
CA ILE A 14 10.73 9.55 -18.79
C ILE A 14 9.55 9.77 -19.76
N ASP A 15 8.73 8.75 -19.97
CA ASP A 15 7.48 8.89 -20.73
C ASP A 15 6.60 10.01 -20.10
N PRO A 16 6.06 10.97 -20.88
CA PRO A 16 5.23 12.05 -20.34
C PRO A 16 4.03 11.58 -19.49
N GLN A 17 3.43 10.44 -19.82
CA GLN A 17 2.34 9.85 -19.04
C GLN A 17 2.84 9.32 -17.69
N ALA A 18 4.04 8.72 -17.66
CA ALA A 18 4.67 8.31 -16.42
C ALA A 18 5.12 9.51 -15.59
N ALA A 19 5.65 10.56 -16.21
CA ALA A 19 6.03 11.80 -15.53
C ALA A 19 4.82 12.48 -14.85
N ALA A 20 3.63 12.40 -15.45
CA ALA A 20 2.40 12.90 -14.84
C ALA A 20 2.03 12.17 -13.52
N LEU A 21 2.53 10.94 -13.31
CA LEU A 21 2.29 10.18 -12.07
C LEU A 21 3.21 10.59 -10.92
N ILE A 22 4.23 11.43 -11.14
CA ILE A 22 5.21 11.81 -10.11
C ILE A 22 4.52 12.46 -8.91
N GLU A 23 3.61 13.40 -9.13
CA GLU A 23 2.91 14.10 -8.05
C GLU A 23 2.03 13.16 -7.19
N PRO A 24 1.12 12.34 -7.75
CA PRO A 24 0.33 11.42 -6.92
C PRO A 24 1.21 10.35 -6.25
N PHE A 25 2.29 9.88 -6.89
CA PHE A 25 3.24 8.96 -6.25
C PHE A 25 4.03 9.61 -5.11
N ALA A 26 4.35 10.90 -5.21
CA ALA A 26 5.07 11.61 -4.15
C ALA A 26 4.26 11.64 -2.85
N ILE A 27 2.93 11.74 -2.93
CA ILE A 27 2.03 11.64 -1.77
C ILE A 27 2.10 10.24 -1.15
N SER A 28 2.01 9.18 -1.96
CA SER A 28 2.16 7.79 -1.50
C SER A 28 3.51 7.55 -0.82
N ALA A 29 4.59 8.02 -1.44
CA ALA A 29 5.94 7.90 -0.92
C ALA A 29 6.12 8.66 0.39
N HIS A 30 5.49 9.84 0.52
CA HIS A 30 5.48 10.58 1.77
C HIS A 30 4.74 9.83 2.88
N ALA A 31 3.60 9.20 2.58
CA ALA A 31 2.84 8.42 3.55
C ALA A 31 3.65 7.21 4.07
N VAL A 32 4.31 6.46 3.17
CA VAL A 32 5.16 5.32 3.54
C VAL A 32 6.36 5.79 4.39
N ARG A 33 7.06 6.85 3.98
CA ARG A 33 8.16 7.43 4.79
C ARG A 33 7.70 7.85 6.18
N ARG A 34 6.52 8.47 6.29
CA ARG A 34 5.98 8.92 7.58
C ARG A 34 5.56 7.75 8.47
N ALA A 35 5.11 6.65 7.88
CA ALA A 35 4.82 5.41 8.60
C ALA A 35 6.09 4.69 9.06
N ALA A 36 7.27 5.09 8.57
CA ALA A 36 8.58 4.55 8.95
C ALA A 36 8.65 3.01 8.80
N ILE A 37 8.03 2.50 7.73
CA ILE A 37 7.91 1.07 7.47
C ILE A 37 9.30 0.44 7.36
N ALA A 38 9.53 -0.63 8.12
CA ALA A 38 10.76 -1.41 8.03
C ALA A 38 10.54 -2.71 7.22
N PRO A 39 11.60 -3.24 6.57
CA PRO A 39 11.50 -4.53 5.89
C PRO A 39 11.00 -5.63 6.83
N GLY A 40 10.06 -6.45 6.34
CA GLY A 40 9.43 -7.53 7.11
C GLY A 40 8.25 -7.11 7.98
N GLU A 41 7.96 -5.81 8.13
CA GLU A 41 6.76 -5.34 8.81
C GLU A 41 5.48 -5.68 8.03
N GLN A 42 4.37 -5.76 8.77
CA GLN A 42 3.04 -6.04 8.22
C GLN A 42 2.28 -4.75 8.01
N VAL A 43 1.75 -4.56 6.81
CA VAL A 43 1.11 -3.31 6.39
C VAL A 43 -0.25 -3.60 5.77
N LEU A 44 -1.30 -2.99 6.33
CA LEU A 44 -2.61 -2.93 5.70
C LEU A 44 -2.77 -1.57 5.01
N VAL A 45 -2.94 -1.58 3.69
CA VAL A 45 -3.33 -0.39 2.92
C VAL A 45 -4.84 -0.39 2.76
N VAL A 46 -5.50 0.63 3.31
CA VAL A 46 -6.95 0.81 3.17
C VAL A 46 -7.24 1.74 2.00
N GLY A 47 -7.86 1.19 0.96
CA GLY A 47 -8.17 1.82 -0.31
C GLY A 47 -7.19 1.44 -1.42
N ALA A 48 -7.72 0.99 -2.55
CA ALA A 48 -7.03 0.67 -3.80
C ALA A 48 -7.27 1.75 -4.88
N GLY A 49 -7.35 3.01 -4.45
CA GLY A 49 -7.27 4.17 -5.34
C GLY A 49 -5.81 4.53 -5.68
N PRO A 50 -5.56 5.56 -6.51
CA PRO A 50 -4.20 5.90 -6.99
C PRO A 50 -3.15 6.03 -5.88
N ILE A 51 -3.48 6.71 -4.79
CA ILE A 51 -2.57 6.90 -3.65
C ILE A 51 -2.31 5.57 -2.91
N GLY A 52 -3.34 4.75 -2.75
CA GLY A 52 -3.24 3.44 -2.11
C GLY A 52 -2.44 2.45 -2.95
N LEU A 53 -2.62 2.44 -4.27
CA LEU A 53 -1.81 1.66 -5.20
C LEU A 53 -0.33 2.04 -5.10
N GLY A 54 -0.03 3.35 -5.10
CA GLY A 54 1.32 3.84 -4.89
C GLY A 54 1.90 3.43 -3.53
N ALA A 55 1.12 3.54 -2.45
CA ALA A 55 1.58 3.20 -1.10
C ALA A 55 1.84 1.70 -0.96
N ALA A 56 0.96 0.86 -1.52
CA ALA A 56 1.13 -0.59 -1.53
C ALA A 56 2.35 -1.02 -2.35
N ALA A 57 2.55 -0.43 -3.54
CA ALA A 57 3.70 -0.73 -4.38
C ALA A 57 5.03 -0.32 -3.72
N ILE A 58 5.08 0.87 -3.11
CA ILE A 58 6.28 1.36 -2.43
C ILE A 58 6.56 0.52 -1.18
N ALA A 59 5.56 0.26 -0.33
CA ALA A 59 5.75 -0.59 0.85
C ALA A 59 6.21 -2.02 0.49
N LYS A 60 5.67 -2.60 -0.58
CA LYS A 60 6.13 -3.90 -1.12
C LYS A 60 7.59 -3.82 -1.56
N ALA A 61 7.97 -2.76 -2.28
CA ALA A 61 9.34 -2.55 -2.74
C ALA A 61 10.33 -2.34 -1.58
N ASP A 62 9.88 -1.72 -0.49
CA ASP A 62 10.64 -1.55 0.76
C ASP A 62 10.70 -2.86 1.61
N GLY A 63 10.11 -3.96 1.12
CA GLY A 63 10.22 -5.28 1.73
C GLY A 63 9.17 -5.60 2.79
N ALA A 64 8.10 -4.82 2.87
CA ALA A 64 6.98 -5.10 3.78
C ALA A 64 6.06 -6.22 3.27
N GLN A 65 5.36 -6.87 4.20
CA GLN A 65 4.25 -7.78 3.93
C GLN A 65 2.96 -6.96 3.80
N VAL A 66 2.50 -6.73 2.56
CA VAL A 66 1.40 -5.79 2.27
C VAL A 66 0.10 -6.53 1.97
N VAL A 67 -1.00 -6.08 2.57
CA VAL A 67 -2.38 -6.46 2.23
C VAL A 67 -3.15 -5.21 1.86
N VAL A 68 -4.04 -5.27 0.86
CA VAL A 68 -4.87 -4.11 0.45
C VAL A 68 -6.35 -4.40 0.68
N ALA A 69 -7.07 -3.47 1.30
CA ALA A 69 -8.51 -3.58 1.49
C ALA A 69 -9.26 -2.51 0.69
N ASP A 70 -10.25 -2.88 -0.12
CA ASP A 70 -11.12 -1.93 -0.85
C ASP A 70 -12.49 -2.56 -1.11
N THR A 71 -13.56 -1.78 -1.01
CA THR A 71 -14.94 -2.26 -1.22
C THR A 71 -15.23 -2.55 -2.70
N SER A 72 -14.50 -1.94 -3.63
CA SER A 72 -14.67 -2.16 -5.06
C SER A 72 -14.03 -3.48 -5.53
N PRO A 73 -14.80 -4.44 -6.06
CA PRO A 73 -14.24 -5.69 -6.60
C PRO A 73 -13.23 -5.45 -7.71
N ALA A 74 -13.53 -4.50 -8.62
CA ALA A 74 -12.65 -4.18 -9.75
C ALA A 74 -11.30 -3.61 -9.30
N ARG A 75 -11.27 -2.81 -8.22
CA ARG A 75 -10.00 -2.29 -7.67
C ARG A 75 -9.19 -3.38 -6.98
N ARG A 76 -9.85 -4.29 -6.26
CA ARG A 76 -9.21 -5.48 -5.68
C ARG A 76 -8.61 -6.39 -6.76
N GLU A 77 -9.36 -6.66 -7.83
CA GLU A 77 -8.85 -7.42 -8.98
C GLU A 77 -7.64 -6.74 -9.62
N HIS A 78 -7.68 -5.42 -9.78
CA HIS A 78 -6.53 -4.66 -10.30
C HIS A 78 -5.28 -4.84 -9.43
N VAL A 79 -5.41 -4.76 -8.11
CA VAL A 79 -4.29 -5.00 -7.18
C VAL A 79 -3.79 -6.43 -7.29
N ALA A 80 -4.68 -7.42 -7.26
CA ALA A 80 -4.31 -8.84 -7.33
C ALA A 80 -3.55 -9.17 -8.62
N THR A 81 -3.96 -8.58 -9.76
CA THR A 81 -3.39 -8.87 -11.08
C THR A 81 -2.17 -8.02 -11.43
N ARG A 82 -2.10 -6.77 -10.99
CA ARG A 82 -1.02 -5.83 -11.35
C ARG A 82 0.07 -5.70 -10.29
N LEU A 83 -0.30 -5.80 -9.03
CA LEU A 83 0.64 -5.70 -7.91
C LEU A 83 0.95 -7.06 -7.29
N GLU A 84 0.16 -8.10 -7.59
CA GLU A 84 0.32 -9.46 -7.03
C GLU A 84 0.40 -9.40 -5.49
N LEU A 85 -0.62 -8.76 -4.90
CA LEU A 85 -0.77 -8.59 -3.47
C LEU A 85 -2.10 -9.20 -2.99
N PRO A 86 -2.16 -9.73 -1.76
CA PRO A 86 -3.41 -10.13 -1.14
C PRO A 86 -4.39 -8.95 -1.04
N VAL A 87 -5.66 -9.23 -1.32
CA VAL A 87 -6.73 -8.24 -1.29
C VAL A 87 -7.92 -8.72 -0.48
N LEU A 88 -8.55 -7.82 0.28
CA LEU A 88 -9.68 -8.14 1.14
C LEU A 88 -10.83 -7.15 0.91
N ASP A 89 -12.06 -7.64 1.04
CA ASP A 89 -13.24 -6.78 1.10
C ASP A 89 -13.51 -6.35 2.54
N PRO A 90 -13.36 -5.06 2.90
CA PRO A 90 -13.62 -4.62 4.27
C PRO A 90 -15.11 -4.64 4.64
N SER A 91 -16.02 -4.92 3.69
CA SER A 91 -17.45 -5.09 3.94
C SER A 91 -17.88 -6.55 4.13
N ALA A 92 -16.96 -7.51 3.96
CA ALA A 92 -17.25 -8.91 4.24
C ALA A 92 -17.41 -9.17 5.75
N GLU A 93 -18.37 -10.00 6.13
CA GLU A 93 -18.62 -10.35 7.55
C GLU A 93 -17.41 -10.99 8.24
N ASP A 94 -16.58 -11.70 7.47
CA ASP A 94 -15.39 -12.41 7.93
C ASP A 94 -14.08 -11.63 7.68
N PHE A 95 -14.15 -10.33 7.35
CA PHE A 95 -12.98 -9.49 7.07
C PHE A 95 -11.90 -9.58 8.15
N ASP A 96 -12.28 -9.51 9.43
CA ASP A 96 -11.32 -9.60 10.55
C ASP A 96 -10.60 -10.95 10.58
N ALA A 97 -11.32 -12.05 10.30
CA ALA A 97 -10.73 -13.38 10.28
C ALA A 97 -9.78 -13.53 9.09
N GLN A 98 -10.17 -13.04 7.91
CA GLN A 98 -9.32 -13.04 6.72
C GLN A 98 -8.06 -12.20 6.91
N LEU A 99 -8.18 -11.00 7.51
CA LEU A 99 -7.05 -10.11 7.78
C LEU A 99 -6.06 -10.76 8.75
N ARG A 100 -6.55 -11.39 9.82
CA ARG A 100 -5.70 -12.11 10.78
C ARG A 100 -4.96 -13.26 10.12
N ALA A 101 -5.58 -13.97 9.18
CA ALA A 101 -4.94 -15.05 8.45
C ALA A 101 -3.78 -14.59 7.55
N GLN A 102 -3.74 -13.31 7.15
CA GLN A 102 -2.63 -12.75 6.38
C GLN A 102 -1.41 -12.40 7.26
N PHE A 103 -1.62 -12.21 8.56
CA PHE A 103 -0.65 -11.56 9.44
C PHE A 103 -0.26 -12.46 10.61
N TRP A 104 1.01 -12.91 10.60
CA TRP A 104 1.55 -13.88 11.55
C TRP A 104 1.49 -13.47 13.04
N TRP A 105 1.37 -12.18 13.36
CA TRP A 105 1.38 -11.74 14.78
C TRP A 105 0.13 -12.25 15.51
N PHE A 106 -0.96 -12.48 14.78
CA PHE A 106 -2.16 -13.10 15.32
C PHE A 106 -2.05 -14.62 15.48
N ALA A 107 -1.17 -15.27 14.72
CA ALA A 107 -0.89 -16.70 14.90
C ALA A 107 -0.10 -16.99 16.19
N GLY A 108 0.65 -15.99 16.72
CA GLY A 108 1.44 -16.11 17.95
C GLY A 108 0.79 -15.55 19.22
N ALA A 109 -0.18 -14.63 19.10
CA ALA A 109 -0.80 -13.95 20.24
C ALA A 109 -1.69 -14.85 21.12
N GLU A 110 -2.08 -16.04 20.65
CA GLU A 110 -2.75 -17.05 21.49
C GLU A 110 -1.78 -17.70 22.51
N SER A 111 -0.46 -17.61 22.29
CA SER A 111 0.57 -18.19 23.16
C SER A 111 1.08 -17.25 24.26
N ASP A 112 0.85 -15.94 24.15
CA ASP A 112 1.40 -14.90 25.05
C ASP A 112 0.43 -14.47 26.18
N ARG A 113 -0.78 -15.04 26.23
CA ARG A 113 -1.75 -14.81 27.34
C ARG A 113 -1.51 -15.68 28.59
N ARG A 114 -0.43 -16.49 28.61
CA ARG A 114 -0.09 -17.33 29.78
C ARG A 114 1.02 -16.78 30.68
N ASP A 115 1.68 -15.69 30.31
CA ASP A 115 2.81 -15.14 31.08
C ASP A 115 2.69 -13.63 31.45
N ARG A 116 1.47 -13.12 31.66
CA ARG A 116 1.24 -11.87 32.41
C ARG A 116 0.09 -11.97 33.39
#